data_AF-V4AEL4-F1
#
_entry.id   AF-V4AEL4-F1
#
_cell.length_a   1.000
_cell.length_b   1.000
_cell.length_c   1.000
_cell.angle_alpha   90.00
_cell.angle_beta   90.00
_cell.angle_gamma   90.00
#
_symmetry.space_group_name_H-M   'P 1'
#
loop_
_entity.id
_entity.type
_entity.pdbx_description
1 polymer ?
#
loop_
_entity_poly.entity_id
_entity_poly.type
_entity_poly.pdbx_seq_one_letter_code
_entity_poly.pdbx_strand_id
1 'polypeptide(L)'
;MAAYLVCLTSGGGIPLFTRSKGDLKPVSSLSLPFPVIGSLNAVHMFASNHGAELRSTTTDGSKVVWKDYLNSITLIIITSEDNADDCHLRKLLDNIFYSMVLLYGEDELANIKNLERFKREIKVSERHILNI
;
A
#
# COMPACT_ATOMS: atom_id res chain seq x y z
N MET A 1 -1.03 15.43 -10.75
CA MET A 1 -0.81 14.72 -9.47
C MET A 1 -0.99 13.24 -9.71
N ALA A 2 0.03 12.44 -9.48
CA ALA A 2 -0.03 10.98 -9.61
C ALA A 2 0.27 10.33 -8.26
N ALA A 3 -0.56 9.36 -7.87
CA ALA A 3 -0.39 8.57 -6.68
C ALA A 3 -0.44 7.08 -7.00
N TYR A 4 0.41 6.30 -6.35
CA TYR A 4 0.35 4.85 -6.35
C TYR A 4 0.09 4.34 -4.93
N LEU A 5 -0.82 3.39 -4.81
CA LEU A 5 -1.12 2.69 -3.58
C LEU A 5 -0.76 1.21 -3.77
N VAL A 6 0.04 0.67 -2.86
CA VAL A 6 0.47 -0.72 -2.86
C VAL A 6 0.08 -1.33 -1.52
N CYS A 7 -0.54 -2.50 -1.57
CA CYS A 7 -0.88 -3.28 -0.39
C CYS A 7 -0.15 -4.61 -0.46
N LEU A 8 0.64 -4.91 0.57
CA LEU A 8 1.46 -6.11 0.67
C LEU A 8 1.07 -6.92 1.91
N THR A 9 1.32 -8.22 1.88
CA THR A 9 1.41 -9.02 3.11
C THR A 9 2.65 -8.62 3.88
N SER A 10 2.54 -8.40 5.18
CA SER A 10 3.69 -8.15 6.06
C SER A 10 4.61 -9.39 6.11
N GLY A 11 5.92 -9.18 6.24
CA GLY A 11 6.94 -10.23 6.28
C GLY A 11 7.26 -10.91 4.93
N GLY A 12 6.24 -11.19 4.11
CA GLY A 12 6.41 -11.86 2.81
C GLY A 12 6.52 -10.91 1.61
N GLY A 13 6.03 -9.66 1.73
CA GLY A 13 6.04 -8.69 0.64
C GLY A 13 5.19 -9.06 -0.57
N ILE A 14 4.25 -10.01 -0.43
CA ILE A 14 3.42 -10.48 -1.54
C ILE A 14 2.36 -9.40 -1.83
N PRO A 15 2.26 -8.90 -3.07
CA PRO A 15 1.26 -7.91 -3.41
C PRO A 15 -0.16 -8.47 -3.30
N LEU A 16 -0.97 -7.84 -2.46
CA LEU A 16 -2.42 -8.04 -2.38
C LEU A 16 -3.12 -7.28 -3.49
N PHE A 17 -2.78 -5.99 -3.62
CA PHE A 17 -3.26 -5.14 -4.70
C PHE A 17 -2.35 -3.95 -4.96
N THR A 18 -2.50 -3.36 -6.15
CA THR A 18 -1.82 -2.12 -6.54
C THR A 18 -2.77 -1.23 -7.31
N ARG A 19 -2.77 0.06 -7.00
CA ARG A 19 -3.62 1.05 -7.67
C ARG A 19 -2.84 2.31 -7.97
N SER A 20 -3.31 3.03 -8.98
CA SER A 20 -2.79 4.34 -9.35
C SER A 20 -3.92 5.32 -9.65
N LYS A 21 -3.72 6.59 -9.33
CA LYS A 21 -4.67 7.69 -9.61
C LYS A 21 -3.90 8.90 -10.12
N GLY A 22 -4.37 9.55 -11.20
CA GLY A 22 -3.74 10.76 -11.76
C GLY A 22 -3.25 10.64 -13.21
N ASP A 23 -2.70 11.73 -13.75
CA ASP A 23 -2.08 11.81 -15.08
C ASP A 23 -0.74 11.07 -15.12
N LEU A 24 -0.83 9.75 -15.12
CA LEU A 24 0.28 8.87 -15.43
C LEU A 24 0.33 8.71 -16.94
N LYS A 25 1.50 8.96 -17.54
CA LYS A 25 1.72 8.72 -18.99
C LYS A 25 1.19 7.32 -19.32
N PRO A 26 0.50 7.13 -20.46
CA PRO A 26 -0.11 5.86 -20.83
C PRO A 26 0.99 4.87 -21.23
N VAL A 27 1.65 4.32 -20.23
CA VAL A 27 2.43 3.10 -20.34
C VAL A 27 1.52 2.02 -19.78
N SER A 28 1.42 0.92 -20.49
CA SER A 28 0.46 -0.19 -20.41
C SER A 28 0.38 -0.95 -19.07
N SER A 29 0.80 -0.36 -17.96
CA SER A 29 0.68 -0.91 -16.61
C SER A 29 0.04 0.11 -15.67
N LEU A 30 -1.25 -0.10 -15.38
CA LEU A 30 -2.03 0.55 -14.31
C LEU A 30 -1.44 0.32 -12.89
N SER A 31 -0.27 -0.30 -12.80
CA SER A 31 0.40 -0.78 -11.60
C SER A 31 1.90 -0.52 -11.68
N LEU A 32 2.55 -0.33 -10.53
CA LEU A 32 4.00 -0.24 -10.45
C LEU A 32 4.65 -1.55 -10.95
N PRO A 33 5.82 -1.49 -11.62
CA PRO A 33 6.55 -2.69 -12.00
C PRO A 33 6.90 -3.55 -10.77
N PHE A 34 6.78 -4.87 -10.90
CA PHE A 34 7.07 -5.82 -9.82
C PHE A 34 8.45 -5.63 -9.16
N PRO A 35 9.54 -5.35 -9.90
CA PRO A 35 10.84 -5.05 -9.29
C PRO A 35 10.83 -3.83 -8.37
N VAL A 36 10.03 -2.81 -8.69
CA VAL A 36 9.88 -1.61 -7.86
C VAL A 36 9.16 -1.95 -6.56
N ILE A 37 8.08 -2.74 -6.64
CA ILE A 37 7.34 -3.21 -5.45
C ILE A 37 8.25 -4.04 -4.54
N GLY A 38 9.02 -4.97 -5.11
CA GLY A 38 9.98 -5.78 -4.36
C GLY A 38 11.05 -4.94 -3.67
N SER A 39 11.54 -3.89 -4.34
CA SER A 39 12.53 -2.97 -3.76
C SER A 39 11.95 -2.17 -2.59
N LEU A 40 10.72 -1.67 -2.71
CA LEU A 40 10.03 -0.96 -1.62
C LEU A 40 9.83 -1.84 -0.39
N ASN A 41 9.46 -3.10 -0.60
CA ASN A 41 9.35 -4.08 0.49
C ASN A 41 10.72 -4.38 1.12
N ALA A 42 11.77 -4.51 0.31
CA ALA A 42 13.11 -4.79 0.81
C ALA A 42 13.62 -3.68 1.75
N VAL A 43 13.38 -2.40 1.43
CA VAL A 43 13.76 -1.27 2.29
C VAL A 43 12.97 -1.28 3.59
N HIS A 44 11.66 -1.54 3.52
CA HIS A 44 10.81 -1.66 4.71
C HIS A 44 11.26 -2.81 5.62
N MET A 45 11.54 -3.99 5.05
CA MET A 45 12.04 -5.15 5.79
C MET A 45 13.43 -4.94 6.36
N PHE A 46 14.31 -4.22 5.65
CA PHE A 46 15.61 -3.86 6.18
C PHE A 46 15.47 -3.04 7.47
N ALA A 47 14.61 -2.01 7.49
CA ALA A 47 14.38 -1.21 8.70
C ALA A 47 13.79 -2.06 9.84
N SER A 48 12.74 -2.85 9.54
CA SER A 48 12.04 -3.69 10.52
C SER A 48 12.97 -4.73 11.16
N ASN A 49 13.84 -5.38 10.37
CA ASN A 49 14.83 -6.34 10.88
C ASN A 49 15.87 -5.71 11.82
N HIS A 50 16.04 -4.38 11.79
CA HIS A 50 16.91 -3.64 12.71
C HIS A 50 16.12 -2.97 13.85
N GLY A 51 14.85 -3.33 14.05
CA GLY A 51 14.00 -2.77 15.09
C GLY A 51 13.58 -1.31 14.82
N ALA A 52 13.67 -0.84 13.57
CA ALA A 52 13.28 0.49 13.17
C ALA A 52 11.94 0.49 12.39
N GLU A 53 11.07 1.44 12.70
CA GLU A 53 9.83 1.68 11.94
C GLU A 53 10.13 2.64 10.77
N LEU A 54 10.05 2.15 9.53
CA LEU A 54 10.14 3.02 8.36
C LEU A 54 8.79 3.71 8.13
N ARG A 55 8.77 5.04 8.24
CA ARG A 55 7.54 5.84 8.10
C ARG A 55 7.40 6.47 6.74
N SER A 56 8.41 7.21 6.31
CA SER A 56 8.38 7.96 5.06
C SER A 56 9.78 8.21 4.52
N THR A 57 9.86 8.49 3.23
CA THR A 57 11.07 9.00 2.57
C THR A 57 10.67 9.91 1.42
N THR A 58 11.54 10.84 1.09
CA THR A 58 11.39 11.78 -0.02
C THR A 58 12.56 11.62 -0.97
N THR A 59 12.27 11.58 -2.27
CA THR A 59 13.24 11.62 -3.35
C THR A 59 12.98 12.84 -4.21
N ASP A 60 13.87 13.13 -5.16
CA ASP A 60 13.67 14.18 -6.15
C ASP A 60 12.37 13.91 -6.94
N GLY A 61 11.30 14.66 -6.66
CA GLY A 61 10.00 14.54 -7.32
C GLY A 61 9.04 13.48 -6.78
N SER A 62 9.36 12.74 -5.71
CA SER A 62 8.42 11.77 -5.14
C SER A 62 8.51 11.60 -3.63
N LYS A 63 7.39 11.19 -3.04
CA LYS A 63 7.28 10.92 -1.62
C LYS A 63 6.66 9.56 -1.40
N VAL A 64 7.25 8.78 -0.51
CA VAL A 64 6.81 7.42 -0.18
C VAL A 64 6.52 7.33 1.31
N VAL A 65 5.39 6.73 1.67
CA VAL A 65 4.96 6.52 3.05
C VAL A 65 4.57 5.07 3.24
N TRP A 66 5.06 4.45 4.31
CA TRP A 66 4.74 3.09 4.72
C TRP A 66 3.93 3.10 6.01
N LYS A 67 3.03 2.14 6.14
CA LYS A 67 2.34 1.88 7.41
C LYS A 67 1.93 0.42 7.52
N ASP A 68 2.32 -0.21 8.62
CA ASP A 68 1.95 -1.58 8.96
C ASP A 68 0.66 -1.62 9.78
N TYR A 69 -0.14 -2.65 9.52
CA TYR A 69 -1.41 -2.91 10.20
C TYR A 69 -1.49 -4.38 10.59
N LEU A 70 -1.87 -4.62 11.85
CA LEU A 70 -2.12 -5.95 12.42
C LEU A 70 -0.97 -6.95 12.24
N ASN A 71 0.26 -6.47 12.00
CA ASN A 71 1.43 -7.30 11.64
C ASN A 71 1.20 -8.26 10.44
N SER A 72 0.18 -7.98 9.62
CA SER A 72 -0.27 -8.85 8.54
C SER A 72 -0.30 -8.12 7.21
N ILE A 73 -0.51 -6.81 7.23
CA ILE A 73 -0.65 -5.97 6.03
C ILE A 73 0.27 -4.76 6.12
N THR A 74 0.93 -4.44 5.02
CA THR A 74 1.72 -3.21 4.85
C THR A 74 1.12 -2.41 3.71
N LEU A 75 0.66 -1.18 3.99
CA LEU A 75 0.26 -0.24 2.96
C LEU A 75 1.38 0.74 2.65
N ILE A 76 1.61 0.99 1.36
CA ILE A 76 2.61 1.91 0.85
C ILE A 76 1.92 2.87 -0.11
N ILE A 77 2.07 4.17 0.11
CA ILE A 77 1.61 5.21 -0.82
C ILE A 77 2.80 5.98 -1.37
N ILE A 78 2.82 6.17 -2.68
CA ILE A 78 3.82 6.94 -3.41
C ILE A 78 3.10 8.08 -4.11
N THR A 79 3.58 9.31 -3.96
CA THR A 79 2.98 10.50 -4.55
C THR A 79 4.04 11.29 -5.31
N SER A 80 3.68 11.82 -6.48
CA SER A 80 4.47 12.86 -7.16
C SER A 80 4.35 14.16 -6.37
N GLU A 81 5.46 14.87 -6.14
CA GLU A 81 5.52 16.12 -5.33
C GLU A 81 4.25 16.98 -5.42
N ASP A 82 3.43 16.92 -4.36
CA ASP A 82 2.17 17.64 -4.19
C ASP A 82 2.16 18.47 -2.90
N ASN A 83 3.32 18.64 -2.25
CA ASN A 83 3.45 19.21 -0.90
C ASN A 83 2.53 18.56 0.14
N ALA A 84 2.02 17.34 -0.10
CA ALA A 84 1.18 16.67 0.88
C ALA A 84 1.99 16.30 2.12
N ASP A 85 1.52 16.77 3.27
CA ASP A 85 2.11 16.44 4.57
C ASP A 85 2.01 14.93 4.87
N ASP A 86 3.00 14.39 5.58
CA ASP A 86 3.04 12.99 6.04
C ASP A 86 1.76 12.62 6.79
N CYS A 87 1.24 13.56 7.59
CA CYS A 87 0.01 13.37 8.35
C CYS A 87 -1.18 13.06 7.45
N HIS A 88 -1.32 13.76 6.31
CA HIS A 88 -2.42 13.55 5.38
C HIS A 88 -2.32 12.18 4.70
N LEU A 89 -1.14 11.80 4.23
CA LEU A 89 -0.92 10.51 3.58
C LEU A 89 -1.13 9.34 4.55
N ARG A 90 -0.67 9.46 5.80
CA ARG A 90 -0.89 8.43 6.83
C ARG A 90 -2.37 8.28 7.18
N LYS A 91 -3.11 9.39 7.31
CA LYS A 91 -4.57 9.36 7.52
C LYS A 91 -5.31 8.74 6.34
N LEU A 92 -4.84 8.98 5.12
CA LEU A 92 -5.40 8.31 3.94
C LEU A 92 -5.18 6.80 4.00
N LEU A 93 -3.97 6.35 4.37
CA LEU A 93 -3.71 4.93 4.59
C LEU A 93 -4.62 4.34 5.69
N ASP A 94 -4.86 5.09 6.78
CA ASP A 94 -5.79 4.67 7.84
C ASP A 94 -7.20 4.49 7.31
N ASN A 95 -7.72 5.48 6.57
CA ASN A 95 -9.07 5.42 6.01
C ASN A 95 -9.24 4.23 5.05
N ILE A 96 -8.21 3.94 4.25
CA ILE A 96 -8.20 2.78 3.35
C ILE A 96 -8.23 1.49 4.17
N PHE A 97 -7.37 1.37 5.18
CA PHE A 97 -7.33 0.20 6.04
C PHE A 97 -8.64 -0.03 6.78
N TYR A 98 -9.23 1.01 7.39
CA TYR A 98 -10.52 0.88 8.09
C TYR A 98 -11.68 0.57 7.13
N SER A 99 -11.61 1.03 5.88
CA SER A 99 -12.56 0.61 4.84
C SER A 99 -12.40 -0.88 4.51
N MET A 100 -11.18 -1.41 4.51
CA MET A 100 -10.94 -2.85 4.39
C MET A 100 -11.49 -3.61 5.60
N VAL A 101 -11.28 -3.11 6.81
CA VAL A 101 -11.86 -3.71 8.04
C VAL A 101 -13.39 -3.75 7.95
N LEU A 102 -14.03 -2.69 7.47
CA LEU A 102 -15.48 -2.65 7.28
C LEU A 102 -15.98 -3.70 6.27
N LEU A 103 -15.22 -3.97 5.21
CA LEU A 103 -15.63 -4.86 4.13
C LEU A 103 -15.27 -6.34 4.36
N TYR A 104 -14.19 -6.61 5.08
CA TYR A 104 -13.64 -7.97 5.26
C TYR A 104 -13.61 -8.45 6.71
N GLY A 105 -13.72 -7.53 7.68
CA GLY A 105 -13.55 -7.82 9.10
C GLY A 105 -12.09 -7.74 9.55
N GLU A 106 -11.87 -7.30 10.79
CA GLU A 106 -10.52 -7.16 11.36
C GLU A 106 -9.82 -8.51 11.50
N ASP A 107 -10.53 -9.56 11.93
CA ASP A 107 -9.97 -10.90 12.15
C ASP A 107 -9.40 -11.53 10.87
N GLU A 108 -10.10 -11.34 9.74
CA GLU A 108 -9.65 -11.85 8.44
C GLU A 108 -8.40 -11.09 7.94
N LEU A 109 -8.29 -9.80 8.28
CA LEU A 109 -7.11 -8.98 7.95
C LEU A 109 -5.92 -9.28 8.88
N ALA A 110 -6.18 -9.56 10.16
CA ALA A 110 -5.16 -9.93 11.13
C ALA A 110 -4.52 -11.29 10.80
N ASN A 111 -5.30 -12.22 10.25
CA ASN A 111 -4.86 -13.59 9.99
C ASN A 111 -5.31 -14.09 8.62
N ILE A 112 -4.60 -13.67 7.57
CA ILE A 112 -4.88 -14.08 6.19
C ILE A 112 -4.47 -15.55 5.99
N LYS A 113 -5.39 -16.48 6.23
CA LYS A 113 -5.14 -17.93 6.11
C LYS A 113 -4.99 -18.41 4.67
N ASN A 114 -5.76 -17.84 3.74
CA ASN A 114 -5.73 -18.21 2.33
C ASN A 114 -5.54 -16.98 1.46
N LEU A 115 -4.28 -16.70 1.13
CA LEU A 115 -3.88 -15.53 0.37
C LEU A 115 -4.52 -15.46 -1.02
N GLU A 116 -4.64 -16.58 -1.73
CA GLU A 116 -5.21 -16.61 -3.10
C GLU A 116 -6.72 -16.41 -3.12
N ARG A 117 -7.42 -16.85 -2.07
CA ARG A 117 -8.82 -16.51 -1.85
C ARG A 117 -8.96 -15.03 -1.53
N PHE A 118 -8.18 -14.54 -0.58
CA PHE A 118 -8.25 -13.15 -0.12
C PHE A 118 -7.92 -12.14 -1.23
N LYS A 119 -6.90 -12.39 -2.05
CA LYS A 119 -6.59 -11.60 -3.26
C LYS A 119 -7.77 -11.52 -4.22
N ARG A 120 -8.55 -12.60 -4.38
CA ARG A 120 -9.73 -12.60 -5.25
C ARG A 120 -10.86 -11.75 -4.67
N GLU A 121 -11.08 -11.81 -3.36
CA GLU A 121 -12.10 -11.03 -2.66
C GLU A 121 -11.75 -9.52 -2.63
N ILE A 122 -10.46 -9.19 -2.45
CA ILE A 122 -9.95 -7.81 -2.52
C ILE A 122 -10.13 -7.19 -3.90
N LYS A 123 -9.76 -7.91 -4.97
CA LYS A 123 -9.87 -7.41 -6.35
C LYS A 123 -11.29 -7.00 -6.74
N VAL A 124 -12.31 -7.61 -6.13
CA VAL A 124 -13.72 -7.31 -6.42
C VAL A 124 -14.15 -6.00 -5.74
N SER A 125 -13.79 -5.76 -4.48
CA SER A 125 -14.18 -4.54 -3.75
C SER A 125 -13.21 -3.38 -3.92
N GLU A 126 -12.02 -3.61 -4.46
CA GLU A 126 -11.05 -2.58 -4.86
C GLU A 126 -11.69 -1.47 -5.73
N ARG A 127 -12.72 -1.77 -6.53
CA ARG A 127 -13.46 -0.75 -7.31
C ARG A 127 -14.30 0.20 -6.44
N HIS A 128 -14.71 -0.22 -5.25
CA HIS A 128 -15.64 0.52 -4.40
C HIS A 128 -14.91 1.36 -3.33
N ILE A 129 -13.77 0.90 -2.81
CA ILE A 129 -13.05 1.55 -1.70
C ILE A 129 -12.39 2.88 -2.11
N LEU A 130 -12.02 3.05 -3.39
CA LEU A 130 -11.10 4.12 -3.84
C LEU A 130 -11.70 5.05 -4.90
N ASN A 131 -13.01 4.97 -5.15
CA ASN A 131 -13.76 5.95 -5.95
C ASN A 131 -14.23 7.17 -5.13
N ILE A 132 -13.72 7.28 -3.89
CA ILE A 132 -13.83 8.45 -3.03
C ILE A 132 -12.68 9.43 -3.35
#